data_AF-A0AAX1N6W6-F1
#
_entry.id   AF-A0AAX1N6W6-F1
#
_cell.length_a   1.000
_cell.length_b   1.000
_cell.length_c   1.000
_cell.angle_alpha   90.00
_cell.angle_beta   90.00
_cell.angle_gamma   90.00
#
_symmetry.space_group_name_H-M   'P 1'
#
loop_
_entity.id
_entity.type
_entity.pdbx_description
1 polymer ?
#
loop_
_entity_poly.entity_id
_entity_poly.type
_entity_poly.pdbx_seq_one_letter_code
_entity_poly.pdbx_strand_id
1 'polypeptide(L)'
;MEFKIFHIRKDNTPPYNTTREEVLLMDGLIVTLEHHFYELEFHYYELPLDTSISIDGTEVDPSLISNDIQKGIITVGLSQHFSNQLGLVKVSCGKESFQVRVDASKLSSEDAEGMITYLYKKNKSIILKLFTKDEEESIDQKNKSNLLSTTRLQPLENFLQNMENLLPELSHSPRSSTIQAREIQDFASANIDNASIDWLIEHLDELYFDDALKDHPDAIEINGMYTVIDHIDAPVVKMEYATYENECILGGFYWARKLIDDLLSHLEYINHQKQITQNDGNGYATFESAQVIINAQAVEDVTELKTRLFRVERKYRQLLPNTQPNFHPPKLTKRFSSVNVYSKIFLSLQQVYNLKIDTNGESGSLKTSFLDQIYELFTYYRLKDALEDCFRDYNVRIEEEDLQEGEFIPKRISIQPNQGKWMLNFLYQPQIGREPKDTHLVLHGKPHRDSFYYTPDFVVEYMDPKLSLRYAILDAKYKMAKTVLEQDLKESSFKYYTCVRVIGEKRDHQKPDFLWLICPNACYGKPVWTMNYDENFLPIIGIVMNNAENNDPIKQSIKKMIKEWKVGI
;
A
#
# COMPACT_ATOMS: atom_id res chain seq x y z
N MET A 1 19.54 -22.07 -28.41
CA MET A 1 18.59 -23.10 -27.95
C MET A 1 17.18 -22.57 -28.19
N GLU A 2 16.24 -23.40 -28.63
CA GLU A 2 14.82 -23.02 -28.83
C GLU A 2 13.98 -23.60 -27.69
N PHE A 3 13.01 -22.84 -27.17
CA PHE A 3 12.21 -23.22 -26.02
C PHE A 3 10.73 -23.29 -26.39
N LYS A 4 10.07 -24.38 -25.99
CA LYS A 4 8.66 -24.64 -26.27
C LYS A 4 7.94 -25.11 -25.01
N ILE A 5 6.66 -24.74 -24.92
CA ILE A 5 5.77 -25.16 -23.83
C ILE A 5 4.57 -25.88 -24.44
N PHE A 6 4.20 -27.01 -23.87
CA PHE A 6 3.05 -27.79 -24.29
C PHE A 6 2.05 -27.94 -23.17
N HIS A 7 0.77 -27.69 -23.49
CA HIS A 7 -0.35 -27.95 -22.62
C HIS A 7 -1.01 -29.27 -23.01
N ILE A 8 -1.37 -30.09 -22.02
CA ILE A 8 -2.06 -31.35 -22.24
C ILE A 8 -3.55 -31.19 -21.89
N ARG A 9 -4.42 -31.11 -22.91
CA ARG A 9 -5.87 -31.10 -22.70
C ARG A 9 -6.40 -32.52 -22.68
N LYS A 10 -7.29 -32.79 -21.74
CA LYS A 10 -8.05 -34.04 -21.68
C LYS A 10 -9.51 -33.71 -22.00
N ASP A 11 -10.05 -34.33 -23.04
CA ASP A 11 -11.46 -34.13 -23.40
C ASP A 11 -12.36 -34.48 -22.20
N ASN A 12 -13.44 -33.73 -21.99
CA ASN A 12 -14.38 -34.00 -20.90
C ASN A 12 -15.35 -35.15 -21.22
N THR A 13 -15.32 -35.68 -22.45
CA THR A 13 -16.25 -36.71 -22.95
C THR A 13 -15.51 -37.93 -23.47
N PRO A 14 -15.95 -39.17 -23.14
CA PRO A 14 -15.36 -40.39 -23.69
C PRO A 14 -15.50 -40.49 -25.23
N PRO A 15 -14.51 -41.05 -25.94
CA PRO A 15 -13.22 -41.49 -25.44
C PRO A 15 -12.36 -40.28 -25.05
N TYR A 16 -11.80 -40.30 -23.84
CA TYR A 16 -10.98 -39.22 -23.28
C TYR A 16 -9.70 -39.07 -24.10
N ASN A 17 -9.76 -38.34 -25.23
CA ASN A 17 -8.57 -38.05 -26.01
C ASN A 17 -7.73 -37.04 -25.24
N THR A 18 -6.42 -37.25 -25.29
CA THR A 18 -5.45 -36.37 -24.67
C THR A 18 -4.73 -35.65 -25.81
N THR A 19 -5.03 -34.36 -26.03
CA THR A 19 -4.37 -33.55 -27.06
C THR A 19 -3.20 -32.80 -26.44
N ARG A 20 -2.04 -32.91 -27.07
CA ARG A 20 -0.83 -32.15 -26.73
C ARG A 20 -0.78 -30.94 -27.66
N GLU A 21 -0.99 -29.76 -27.11
CA GLU A 21 -1.07 -28.50 -27.85
C GLU A 21 0.12 -27.61 -27.47
N GLU A 22 0.85 -27.10 -28.46
CA GLU A 22 1.91 -26.11 -28.23
C GLU A 22 1.29 -24.77 -27.82
N VAL A 23 1.85 -24.16 -26.78
CA VAL A 23 1.49 -22.82 -26.36
C VAL A 23 2.17 -21.83 -27.31
N LEU A 24 1.35 -21.20 -28.16
CA LEU A 24 1.84 -20.24 -29.15
C LEU A 24 2.18 -18.89 -28.51
N LEU A 25 3.05 -18.15 -29.18
CA LEU A 25 3.43 -16.80 -28.80
C LEU A 25 2.24 -15.84 -28.94
N MET A 26 2.02 -15.02 -27.92
CA MET A 26 1.18 -13.82 -27.99
C MET A 26 2.09 -12.61 -27.72
N ASP A 27 2.09 -11.63 -28.63
CA ASP A 27 2.92 -10.42 -28.57
C ASP A 27 4.42 -10.67 -28.37
N GLY A 28 4.92 -11.77 -28.94
CA GLY A 28 6.34 -12.17 -28.84
C GLY A 28 6.72 -12.86 -27.52
N LEU A 29 5.77 -13.14 -26.64
CA LEU A 29 5.97 -13.88 -25.38
C LEU A 29 5.14 -15.17 -25.35
N ILE A 30 5.65 -16.20 -24.68
CA ILE A 30 4.88 -17.41 -24.39
C ILE A 30 3.98 -17.13 -23.19
N VAL A 31 2.66 -17.27 -23.33
CA VAL A 31 1.68 -16.97 -22.28
C VAL A 31 1.12 -18.27 -21.68
N THR A 32 1.26 -18.43 -20.37
CA THR A 32 0.82 -19.61 -19.62
C THR A 32 -0.11 -19.21 -18.47
N LEU A 33 -0.89 -20.16 -17.94
CA LEU A 33 -1.76 -19.97 -16.78
C LEU A 33 -1.18 -20.71 -15.59
N GLU A 34 -1.09 -20.04 -14.45
CA GLU A 34 -0.39 -20.56 -13.25
C GLU A 34 -0.84 -21.95 -12.78
N HIS A 35 -2.12 -22.32 -12.96
CA HIS A 35 -2.69 -23.56 -12.42
C HIS A 35 -2.64 -24.73 -13.40
N HIS A 36 -2.26 -24.48 -14.65
CA HIS A 36 -2.25 -25.49 -15.69
C HIS A 36 -1.01 -26.38 -15.57
N PHE A 37 -1.15 -27.60 -16.09
CA PHE A 37 -0.05 -28.54 -16.22
C PHE A 37 0.62 -28.35 -17.58
N TYR A 38 1.94 -28.25 -17.56
CA TYR A 38 2.75 -28.03 -18.75
C TYR A 38 3.88 -29.03 -18.85
N GLU A 39 4.27 -29.32 -20.08
CA GLU A 39 5.51 -29.98 -20.43
C GLU A 39 6.42 -28.94 -21.10
N LEU A 40 7.70 -28.91 -20.74
CA LEU A 40 8.66 -27.94 -21.25
C LEU A 40 9.68 -28.65 -22.15
N GLU A 41 10.03 -28.06 -23.29
CA GLU A 41 11.06 -28.60 -24.17
C GLU A 41 12.12 -27.55 -24.52
N PHE A 42 13.38 -27.98 -24.46
CA PHE A 42 14.55 -27.21 -24.87
C PHE A 42 15.23 -27.93 -26.04
N HIS A 43 15.12 -27.34 -27.22
CA HIS A 43 15.69 -27.84 -28.47
C HIS A 43 17.08 -27.25 -28.67
N TYR A 44 18.09 -28.11 -28.81
CA TYR A 44 19.48 -27.73 -28.94
C TYR A 44 20.14 -28.37 -30.16
N TYR A 45 21.02 -27.60 -30.80
CA TYR A 45 21.82 -28.08 -31.93
C TYR A 45 23.15 -28.70 -31.47
N GLU A 46 23.69 -28.22 -30.35
CA GLU A 46 24.89 -28.73 -29.69
C GLU A 46 24.55 -29.12 -28.25
N LEU A 47 25.07 -30.26 -27.77
CA LEU A 47 24.77 -30.76 -26.43
C LEU A 47 25.22 -29.73 -25.38
N PRO A 48 24.28 -29.17 -24.59
CA PRO A 48 24.64 -28.20 -23.56
C PRO A 48 25.50 -28.85 -22.46
N LEU A 49 26.50 -28.11 -21.99
CA LEU A 49 27.39 -28.54 -20.90
C LEU A 49 26.67 -28.67 -19.55
N ASP A 50 25.58 -27.93 -19.40
CA ASP A 50 24.74 -27.88 -18.20
C ASP A 50 23.28 -28.05 -18.63
N THR A 51 22.66 -29.10 -18.11
CA THR A 51 21.24 -29.43 -18.35
C THR A 51 20.38 -29.15 -17.13
N SER A 52 20.92 -28.45 -16.12
CA SER A 52 20.12 -27.98 -15.00
C SER A 52 19.08 -27.00 -15.50
N ILE A 53 17.85 -27.19 -15.04
CA ILE A 53 16.72 -26.35 -15.42
C ILE A 53 16.26 -25.64 -14.17
N SER A 54 16.10 -24.32 -14.26
CA SER A 54 15.59 -23.50 -13.17
C SER A 54 14.46 -22.60 -13.64
N ILE A 55 13.47 -22.43 -12.78
CA ILE A 55 12.33 -21.54 -12.99
C ILE A 55 12.37 -20.49 -11.87
N ASP A 56 12.58 -19.24 -12.25
CA ASP A 56 12.80 -18.09 -11.36
C ASP A 56 13.85 -18.37 -10.26
N GLY A 57 14.96 -19.01 -10.64
CA GLY A 57 16.05 -19.39 -9.73
C GLY A 57 15.82 -20.64 -8.89
N THR A 58 14.62 -21.25 -8.93
CA THR A 58 14.35 -22.54 -8.29
C THR A 58 14.69 -23.68 -9.24
N GLU A 59 15.58 -24.58 -8.83
CA GLU A 59 15.95 -25.75 -9.64
C GLU A 59 14.80 -26.75 -9.72
N VAL A 60 14.51 -27.23 -10.93
CA VAL A 60 13.49 -28.25 -11.19
C VAL A 60 14.01 -29.61 -10.73
N ASP A 61 13.12 -30.42 -10.14
CA ASP A 61 13.45 -31.79 -9.71
C ASP A 61 14.08 -32.59 -10.87
N PRO A 62 15.33 -33.08 -10.71
CA PRO A 62 16.01 -33.84 -11.75
C PRO A 62 15.25 -35.07 -12.24
N SER A 63 14.35 -35.64 -11.42
CA SER A 63 13.52 -36.78 -11.80
C SER A 63 12.46 -36.46 -12.88
N LEU A 64 12.13 -35.18 -13.05
CA LEU A 64 11.23 -34.70 -14.11
C LEU A 64 11.96 -34.39 -15.41
N ILE A 65 13.29 -34.37 -15.41
CA ILE A 65 14.12 -33.96 -16.54
C ILE A 65 14.57 -35.20 -17.31
N SER A 66 14.34 -35.19 -18.62
CA SER A 66 14.82 -36.21 -19.53
C SER A 66 15.53 -35.56 -20.71
N ASN A 67 16.62 -36.19 -21.18
CA ASN A 67 17.39 -35.68 -22.31
C ASN A 67 17.46 -36.73 -23.42
N ASP A 68 16.81 -36.44 -24.56
CA ASP A 68 16.88 -37.23 -25.77
C ASP A 68 17.98 -36.68 -26.68
N ILE A 69 19.19 -37.23 -26.52
CA ILE A 69 20.40 -36.81 -27.25
C ILE A 69 20.24 -36.99 -28.77
N GLN A 70 19.47 -38.00 -29.21
CA GLN A 70 19.30 -38.27 -30.64
C GLN A 70 18.41 -37.22 -31.32
N LYS A 71 17.43 -36.68 -30.59
CA LYS A 71 16.56 -35.61 -31.09
C LYS A 71 17.07 -34.21 -30.78
N GLY A 72 18.04 -34.08 -29.87
CA GLY A 72 18.53 -32.78 -29.42
C GLY A 72 17.52 -32.05 -28.55
N ILE A 73 16.80 -32.77 -27.68
CA ILE A 73 15.69 -32.22 -26.87
C ILE A 73 15.88 -32.58 -25.40
N ILE A 74 15.81 -31.58 -24.53
CA ILE A 74 15.63 -31.77 -23.09
C ILE A 74 14.16 -31.51 -22.77
N THR A 75 13.49 -32.48 -22.15
CA THR A 75 12.09 -32.40 -21.77
C THR A 75 11.95 -32.37 -20.26
N VAL A 76 11.15 -31.43 -19.75
CA VAL A 76 10.65 -31.44 -18.39
C VAL A 76 9.23 -31.98 -18.40
N GLY A 77 9.01 -33.08 -17.68
CA GLY A 77 7.74 -33.78 -17.63
C GLY A 77 6.57 -32.93 -17.11
N LEU A 78 5.36 -33.45 -17.29
CA LEU A 78 4.10 -32.76 -16.98
C LEU A 78 4.01 -32.38 -15.49
N SER A 79 3.99 -31.08 -15.20
CA SER A 79 3.79 -30.55 -13.84
C SER A 79 3.18 -29.14 -13.86
N GLN A 80 2.79 -28.63 -12.70
CA GLN A 80 2.40 -27.22 -12.51
C GLN A 80 3.64 -26.35 -12.33
N HIS A 81 4.47 -26.26 -13.37
CA HIS A 81 5.76 -25.57 -13.36
C HIS A 81 5.68 -24.08 -12.98
N PHE A 82 4.55 -23.45 -13.27
CA PHE A 82 4.29 -22.02 -13.02
C PHE A 82 3.31 -21.79 -11.86
N SER A 83 3.17 -22.77 -10.95
CA SER A 83 2.26 -22.66 -9.82
C SER A 83 2.60 -21.45 -8.95
N ASN A 84 1.58 -20.64 -8.64
CA ASN A 84 1.66 -19.46 -7.78
C ASN A 84 2.59 -18.34 -8.31
N GLN A 85 2.89 -18.37 -9.60
CA GLN A 85 3.66 -17.34 -10.29
C GLN A 85 2.72 -16.40 -11.06
N LEU A 86 3.10 -15.11 -11.12
CA LEU A 86 2.40 -14.06 -11.84
C LEU A 86 3.42 -13.15 -12.54
N GLY A 87 3.18 -12.82 -13.80
CA GLY A 87 4.03 -11.92 -14.59
C GLY A 87 5.14 -12.64 -15.34
N LEU A 88 6.27 -11.95 -15.56
CA LEU A 88 7.37 -12.46 -16.37
C LEU A 88 8.28 -13.37 -15.56
N VAL A 89 8.17 -14.68 -15.81
CA VAL A 89 8.98 -15.74 -15.20
C VAL A 89 10.18 -16.06 -16.10
N LYS A 90 11.36 -16.14 -15.48
CA LYS A 90 12.57 -16.59 -16.17
C LYS A 90 12.70 -18.11 -16.09
N VAL A 91 12.75 -18.76 -17.25
CA VAL A 91 13.06 -20.20 -17.36
C VAL A 91 14.46 -20.34 -17.93
N SER A 92 15.36 -21.01 -17.21
CA SER A 92 16.74 -21.23 -17.63
C SER A 92 17.05 -22.70 -17.85
N CYS A 93 17.89 -22.96 -18.84
CA CYS A 93 18.54 -24.25 -19.07
C CYS A 93 20.05 -23.98 -19.16
N GLY A 94 20.78 -24.29 -18.09
CA GLY A 94 22.16 -23.87 -17.90
C GLY A 94 22.33 -22.35 -18.01
N LYS A 95 23.01 -21.87 -19.06
CA LYS A 95 23.28 -20.43 -19.29
C LYS A 95 22.22 -19.73 -20.15
N GLU A 96 21.39 -20.48 -20.85
CA GLU A 96 20.34 -19.94 -21.70
C GLU A 96 19.13 -19.58 -20.84
N SER A 97 18.44 -18.48 -21.17
CA SER A 97 17.25 -18.07 -20.44
C SER A 97 16.16 -17.53 -21.35
N PHE A 98 14.93 -17.91 -21.03
CA PHE A 98 13.71 -17.58 -21.75
C PHE A 98 12.73 -16.86 -20.79
N GLN A 99 11.90 -15.98 -21.34
CA GLN A 99 10.85 -15.29 -20.59
C GLN A 99 9.48 -15.88 -20.92
N VAL A 100 8.71 -16.19 -19.88
CA VAL A 100 7.35 -16.72 -19.97
C VAL A 100 6.45 -15.77 -19.20
N ARG A 101 5.35 -15.32 -19.82
CA ARG A 101 4.32 -14.58 -19.10
C ARG A 101 3.37 -15.58 -18.44
N VAL A 102 3.15 -15.43 -17.14
CA VAL A 102 2.22 -16.26 -16.37
C VAL A 102 1.05 -15.40 -15.90
N ASP A 103 -0.15 -15.78 -16.31
CA ASP A 103 -1.39 -15.07 -15.97
C ASP A 103 -2.16 -15.85 -14.87
N ALA A 104 -2.84 -15.12 -13.97
CA ALA A 104 -3.65 -15.69 -12.90
C ALA A 104 -5.03 -16.10 -13.41
N SER A 105 -5.35 -17.37 -13.22
CA SER A 105 -6.56 -18.01 -13.73
C SER A 105 -7.52 -18.49 -12.65
N LYS A 106 -7.06 -18.54 -11.39
CA LYS A 106 -7.89 -18.88 -10.23
C LYS A 106 -8.74 -17.70 -9.74
N LEU A 107 -8.41 -16.49 -10.21
CA LEU A 107 -9.11 -15.23 -9.97
C LEU A 107 -9.47 -14.61 -11.32
N SER A 108 -10.64 -13.96 -11.41
CA SER A 108 -10.93 -13.06 -12.54
C SER A 108 -10.08 -11.80 -12.43
N SER A 109 -9.93 -11.06 -13.54
CA SER A 109 -9.28 -9.74 -13.51
C SER A 109 -9.93 -8.80 -12.49
N GLU A 110 -11.27 -8.81 -12.43
CA GLU A 110 -12.07 -8.00 -11.51
C GLU A 110 -11.85 -8.40 -10.04
N ASP A 111 -11.79 -9.70 -9.74
CA ASP A 111 -11.53 -10.19 -8.39
C ASP A 111 -10.11 -9.85 -7.92
N ALA A 112 -9.11 -10.02 -8.79
CA ALA A 112 -7.74 -9.63 -8.47
C ALA A 112 -7.61 -8.12 -8.26
N GLU A 113 -8.31 -7.32 -9.07
CA GLU A 113 -8.36 -5.87 -8.92
C GLU A 113 -8.97 -5.45 -7.58
N GLY A 114 -10.13 -6.01 -7.26
CA GLY A 114 -10.82 -5.74 -6.01
C GLY A 114 -9.98 -6.19 -4.80
N MET A 115 -9.28 -7.32 -4.88
CA MET A 115 -8.38 -7.79 -3.83
C MET A 115 -7.22 -6.83 -3.58
N ILE A 116 -6.49 -6.42 -4.64
CA ILE A 116 -5.34 -5.52 -4.53
C ILE A 116 -5.80 -4.15 -4.02
N THR A 117 -6.90 -3.62 -4.55
CA THR A 117 -7.49 -2.35 -4.11
C THR A 117 -7.88 -2.40 -2.63
N TYR A 118 -8.54 -3.47 -2.20
CA TYR A 118 -8.92 -3.68 -0.81
C TYR A 118 -7.69 -3.74 0.11
N LEU A 119 -6.68 -4.52 -0.28
CA LEU A 119 -5.45 -4.66 0.49
C LEU A 119 -4.64 -3.36 0.55
N TYR A 120 -4.57 -2.59 -0.52
CA TYR A 120 -3.88 -1.30 -0.52
C TYR A 120 -4.52 -0.35 0.50
N LYS A 121 -5.86 -0.31 0.53
CA LYS A 121 -6.61 0.52 1.50
C LYS A 121 -6.42 0.07 2.94
N LYS A 122 -6.24 -1.24 3.18
CA LYS A 122 -6.04 -1.80 4.53
C LYS A 122 -4.60 -1.67 5.00
N ASN A 123 -3.63 -2.00 4.16
CA ASN A 123 -2.21 -1.90 4.48
C ASN A 123 -1.35 -1.69 3.23
N LYS A 124 -1.25 -0.42 2.85
CA LYS A 124 -0.43 0.09 1.75
C LYS A 124 1.03 -0.38 1.81
N SER A 125 1.62 -0.41 3.00
CA SER A 125 3.04 -0.74 3.17
C SER A 125 3.37 -2.18 2.77
N ILE A 126 2.49 -3.13 3.08
CA ILE A 126 2.66 -4.54 2.76
C ILE A 126 2.53 -4.76 1.26
N ILE A 127 1.47 -4.22 0.65
CA ILE A 127 1.25 -4.36 -0.79
C ILE A 127 2.44 -3.80 -1.55
N LEU A 128 2.90 -2.60 -1.21
CA LEU A 128 4.05 -2.04 -1.90
C LEU A 128 5.31 -2.87 -1.70
N LYS A 129 5.54 -3.46 -0.52
CA LYS A 129 6.67 -4.37 -0.33
C LYS A 129 6.56 -5.62 -1.20
N LEU A 130 5.38 -6.25 -1.27
CA LEU A 130 5.15 -7.45 -2.10
C LEU A 130 5.35 -7.17 -3.60
N PHE A 131 4.95 -5.98 -4.05
CA PHE A 131 5.15 -5.49 -5.40
C PHE A 131 6.47 -4.72 -5.58
N THR A 132 7.44 -4.87 -4.68
CA THR A 132 8.81 -4.35 -4.85
C THR A 132 9.83 -5.46 -4.64
N LYS A 133 10.92 -5.44 -5.41
CA LYS A 133 12.02 -6.40 -5.22
C LYS A 133 12.70 -6.13 -3.87
N ASP A 134 13.01 -7.17 -3.10
CA ASP A 134 14.00 -7.03 -2.02
C ASP A 134 15.34 -6.73 -2.69
N GLU A 135 15.97 -5.61 -2.34
CA GLU A 135 17.36 -5.35 -2.69
C GLU A 135 18.20 -6.47 -2.03
N GLU A 136 18.47 -7.57 -2.75
CA GLU A 136 19.63 -8.39 -2.42
C GLU A 136 20.84 -7.45 -2.46
N GLU A 137 21.58 -7.42 -1.36
CA GLU A 137 22.82 -6.67 -1.15
C GLU A 137 23.88 -7.07 -2.19
N SER A 138 23.70 -6.62 -3.42
CA SER A 138 24.77 -6.58 -4.40
C SER A 138 25.66 -5.40 -4.05
N ILE A 139 26.91 -5.71 -3.73
CA ILE A 139 27.97 -4.80 -3.27
C ILE A 139 28.30 -3.69 -4.30
N ASP A 140 27.72 -3.72 -5.50
CA ASP A 140 27.86 -2.68 -6.51
C ASP A 140 26.79 -1.58 -6.36
N GLN A 141 27.14 -0.56 -5.59
CA GLN A 141 26.36 0.66 -5.31
C GLN A 141 26.03 1.55 -6.53
N LYS A 142 26.12 1.06 -7.77
CA LYS A 142 25.98 1.92 -8.96
C LYS A 142 24.69 1.76 -9.77
N ASN A 143 23.95 0.67 -9.61
CA ASN A 143 22.67 0.49 -10.30
C ASN A 143 21.59 0.03 -9.31
N LYS A 144 21.11 0.97 -8.48
CA LYS A 144 19.87 0.75 -7.73
C LYS A 144 18.70 0.71 -8.72
N SER A 145 18.04 -0.43 -8.83
CA SER A 145 16.78 -0.55 -9.56
C SER A 145 15.72 0.28 -8.83
N ASN A 146 15.36 1.40 -9.44
CA ASN A 146 14.54 2.46 -8.88
C ASN A 146 13.04 2.17 -9.03
N LEU A 147 12.51 1.27 -8.21
CA LEU A 147 11.05 1.06 -8.15
C LEU A 147 10.34 2.18 -7.36
N LEU A 148 9.14 2.55 -7.82
CA LEU A 148 8.24 3.52 -7.18
C LEU A 148 7.66 2.92 -5.90
N SER A 149 8.39 3.02 -4.78
CA SER A 149 7.84 2.71 -3.46
C SER A 149 7.41 3.97 -2.72
N THR A 150 6.43 3.84 -1.83
CA THR A 150 5.97 4.85 -0.85
C THR A 150 7.09 5.54 -0.07
N THR A 151 8.27 4.93 -0.01
CA THR A 151 9.47 5.58 0.55
C THR A 151 9.79 6.91 -0.14
N ARG A 152 9.28 7.17 -1.37
CA ARG A 152 9.43 8.47 -2.06
C ARG A 152 8.45 9.55 -1.59
N LEU A 153 7.29 9.20 -1.04
CA LEU A 153 6.30 10.17 -0.54
C LEU A 153 6.54 10.56 0.92
N GLN A 154 7.09 9.65 1.72
CA GLN A 154 7.35 9.88 3.14
C GLN A 154 8.20 11.15 3.41
N PRO A 155 9.22 11.50 2.61
CA PRO A 155 9.93 12.77 2.75
C PRO A 155 9.05 14.01 2.50
N LEU A 156 8.13 13.95 1.53
CA LEU A 156 7.17 15.03 1.25
C LEU A 156 6.10 15.12 2.34
N GLU A 157 5.61 13.99 2.84
CA GLU A 157 4.70 13.91 3.98
C GLU A 157 5.34 14.48 5.25
N ASN A 158 6.59 14.10 5.53
CA ASN A 158 7.36 14.64 6.65
C ASN A 158 7.58 16.14 6.51
N PHE A 159 7.90 16.62 5.30
CA PHE A 159 8.00 18.05 5.04
C PHE A 159 6.69 18.77 5.37
N LEU A 160 5.55 18.30 4.85
CA LEU A 160 4.25 18.91 5.13
C LEU A 160 3.90 18.88 6.62
N GLN A 161 4.11 17.74 7.27
CA GLN A 161 3.86 17.59 8.70
C GLN A 161 4.72 18.55 9.52
N ASN A 162 6.01 18.68 9.20
CA ASN A 162 6.92 19.60 9.87
C ASN A 162 6.47 21.05 9.64
N MET A 163 6.12 21.42 8.40
CA MET A 163 5.66 22.78 8.09
C MET A 163 4.31 23.11 8.76
N GLU A 164 3.41 22.15 8.91
CA GLU A 164 2.17 22.34 9.67
C GLU A 164 2.44 22.52 11.17
N ASN A 165 3.32 21.70 11.75
CA ASN A 165 3.69 21.78 13.17
C ASN A 165 4.42 23.08 13.51
N LEU A 166 5.21 23.61 12.56
CA LEU A 166 6.00 24.85 12.73
C LEU A 166 5.18 26.12 12.44
N LEU A 167 4.02 25.99 11.80
CA LEU A 167 3.19 27.14 11.41
C LEU A 167 2.74 28.00 12.62
N PRO A 168 2.26 27.44 13.75
CA PRO A 168 1.89 28.25 14.90
C PRO A 168 3.08 29.02 15.46
N GLU A 169 4.24 28.38 15.61
CA GLU A 169 5.45 29.03 16.15
C GLU A 169 5.92 30.17 15.24
N LEU A 170 5.89 29.97 13.92
CA LEU A 170 6.21 31.02 12.95
C LEU A 170 5.18 32.16 12.96
N SER A 171 3.89 31.86 13.16
CA SER A 171 2.85 32.91 13.17
C SER A 171 2.94 33.89 14.33
N HIS A 172 3.55 33.48 15.46
CA HIS A 172 3.75 34.36 16.61
C HIS A 172 4.84 35.40 16.36
N SER A 173 5.81 35.12 15.48
CA SER A 173 6.90 36.04 15.18
C SER A 173 7.49 35.80 13.78
N PRO A 174 6.75 36.13 12.70
CA PRO A 174 7.28 36.06 11.34
C PRO A 174 8.40 37.09 11.16
N ARG A 175 9.48 36.71 10.45
CA ARG A 175 10.59 37.61 10.20
C ARG A 175 10.16 38.75 9.26
N SER A 176 10.46 39.99 9.65
CA SER A 176 10.32 41.17 8.78
C SER A 176 11.56 42.07 8.80
N SER A 177 12.03 42.54 7.64
CA SER A 177 12.91 43.69 7.54
C SER A 177 12.12 44.98 7.74
N THR A 178 12.78 46.00 8.28
CA THR A 178 12.21 47.33 8.36
C THR A 178 12.70 48.12 7.16
N ILE A 179 11.78 48.65 6.35
CA ILE A 179 12.10 49.51 5.21
C ILE A 179 11.53 50.91 5.43
N GLN A 180 12.20 51.90 4.87
CA GLN A 180 11.65 53.25 4.73
C GLN A 180 10.92 53.32 3.38
N ALA A 181 9.61 53.50 3.45
CA ALA A 181 8.76 53.81 2.30
C ALA A 181 8.27 55.26 2.42
N ARG A 182 7.60 55.78 1.40
CA ARG A 182 6.90 57.07 1.47
C ARG A 182 5.43 56.85 1.15
N GLU A 183 4.56 57.49 1.92
CA GLU A 183 3.11 57.46 1.71
C GLU A 183 2.50 58.84 1.97
N ILE A 184 1.41 59.12 1.26
CA ILE A 184 0.57 60.27 1.53
C ILE A 184 -0.18 60.00 2.84
N GLN A 185 0.06 60.84 3.84
CA GLN A 185 -0.54 60.75 5.17
C GLN A 185 -1.00 62.13 5.65
N ASP A 186 -1.81 62.16 6.70
CA ASP A 186 -2.32 63.41 7.28
C ASP A 186 -1.16 64.30 7.77
N PHE A 187 -1.12 65.54 7.28
CA PHE A 187 -0.03 66.48 7.52
C PHE A 187 0.26 66.67 9.01
N ALA A 188 -0.78 66.73 9.84
CA ALA A 188 -0.67 66.93 11.28
C ALA A 188 0.08 65.81 12.02
N SER A 189 0.13 64.60 11.46
CA SER A 189 0.76 63.42 12.07
C SER A 189 2.05 62.98 11.39
N ALA A 190 2.41 63.65 10.29
CA ALA A 190 3.49 63.25 9.41
C ALA A 190 4.87 63.62 9.95
N ASN A 191 5.86 62.74 9.75
CA ASN A 191 7.26 63.07 10.00
C ASN A 191 7.88 63.68 8.74
N ILE A 192 7.96 65.01 8.68
CA ILE A 192 8.30 65.78 7.48
C ILE A 192 9.81 65.79 7.25
N ASP A 193 10.25 65.41 6.04
CA ASP A 193 11.63 65.55 5.58
C ASP A 193 11.73 66.51 4.38
N ASN A 194 12.95 66.74 3.87
CA ASN A 194 13.16 67.69 2.77
C ASN A 194 12.38 67.29 1.50
N ALA A 195 12.25 65.99 1.22
CA ALA A 195 11.50 65.50 0.06
C ALA A 195 9.98 65.68 0.24
N SER A 196 9.48 65.68 1.49
CA SER A 196 8.08 66.03 1.78
C SER A 196 7.77 67.48 1.43
N ILE A 197 8.73 68.38 1.66
CA ILE A 197 8.60 69.80 1.30
C ILE A 197 8.62 69.97 -0.21
N ASP A 198 9.52 69.28 -0.91
CA ASP A 198 9.58 69.31 -2.38
C ASP A 198 8.26 68.82 -3.00
N TRP A 199 7.69 67.73 -2.47
CA TRP A 199 6.38 67.23 -2.89
C TRP A 199 5.26 68.25 -2.68
N LEU A 200 5.23 68.92 -1.52
CA LEU A 200 4.24 69.95 -1.23
C LEU A 200 4.35 71.14 -2.21
N ILE A 201 5.57 71.53 -2.59
CA ILE A 201 5.81 72.59 -3.58
C ILE A 201 5.30 72.18 -4.97
N GLU A 202 5.46 70.90 -5.32
CA GLU A 202 4.98 70.35 -6.59
C GLU A 202 3.45 70.22 -6.66
N HIS A 203 2.76 70.16 -5.52
CA HIS A 203 1.30 69.95 -5.41
C HIS A 203 0.58 71.14 -4.75
N LEU A 204 1.13 72.36 -4.87
CA LEU A 204 0.52 73.58 -4.33
C LEU A 204 -0.85 73.91 -4.95
N ASP A 205 -1.14 73.39 -6.13
CA ASP A 205 -2.41 73.52 -6.82
C ASP A 205 -3.56 72.75 -6.15
N GLU A 206 -3.25 71.77 -5.28
CA GLU A 206 -4.22 71.03 -4.49
C GLU A 206 -4.68 71.82 -3.24
N LEU A 207 -4.01 72.91 -2.90
CA LEU A 207 -4.34 73.74 -1.72
C LEU A 207 -5.55 74.63 -1.99
N TYR A 208 -6.56 74.52 -1.12
CA TYR A 208 -7.74 75.37 -1.15
C TYR A 208 -7.54 76.62 -0.30
N PHE A 209 -7.68 77.81 -0.90
CA PHE A 209 -7.55 79.09 -0.22
C PHE A 209 -8.93 79.70 0.06
N ASP A 210 -9.22 79.99 1.33
CA ASP A 210 -10.47 80.60 1.78
C ASP A 210 -10.25 81.43 3.04
N ASP A 211 -10.78 82.65 3.05
CA ASP A 211 -10.74 83.56 4.21
C ASP A 211 -11.51 83.00 5.42
N ALA A 212 -12.44 82.07 5.20
CA ALA A 212 -13.13 81.36 6.29
C ALA A 212 -12.18 80.50 7.15
N LEU A 213 -10.99 80.14 6.64
CA LEU A 213 -9.98 79.35 7.35
C LEU A 213 -9.11 80.19 8.29
N LYS A 214 -9.30 81.52 8.34
CA LYS A 214 -8.49 82.45 9.13
C LYS A 214 -8.35 82.09 10.61
N ASP A 215 -9.41 81.54 11.21
CA ASP A 215 -9.44 81.16 12.62
C ASP A 215 -9.18 79.64 12.84
N HIS A 216 -8.83 78.90 11.78
CA HIS A 216 -8.53 77.47 11.87
C HIS A 216 -7.14 77.25 12.50
N PRO A 217 -6.98 76.32 13.47
CA PRO A 217 -5.73 76.13 14.21
C PRO A 217 -4.53 75.75 13.33
N ASP A 218 -4.79 75.05 12.23
CA ASP A 218 -3.75 74.57 11.30
C ASP A 218 -3.66 75.41 10.01
N ALA A 219 -4.26 76.60 9.98
CA ALA A 219 -4.23 77.47 8.80
C ALA A 219 -2.88 78.17 8.60
N ILE A 220 -2.46 78.22 7.34
CA ILE A 220 -1.25 78.89 6.86
C ILE A 220 -1.68 80.10 6.03
N GLU A 221 -1.14 81.28 6.35
CA GLU A 221 -1.36 82.49 5.58
C GLU A 221 -0.31 82.64 4.46
N ILE A 222 -0.77 82.74 3.21
CA ILE A 222 0.07 83.00 2.04
C ILE A 222 -0.51 84.18 1.27
N ASN A 223 0.24 85.28 1.18
CA ASN A 223 -0.18 86.51 0.49
C ASN A 223 -1.56 87.06 0.93
N GLY A 224 -1.90 86.91 2.21
CA GLY A 224 -3.16 87.40 2.78
C GLY A 224 -4.37 86.47 2.59
N MET A 225 -4.18 85.27 2.06
CA MET A 225 -5.20 84.20 1.99
C MET A 225 -4.81 83.03 2.90
N TYR A 226 -5.80 82.31 3.44
CA TYR A 226 -5.59 81.22 4.39
C TYR A 226 -5.87 79.86 3.73
N THR A 227 -5.02 78.86 4.00
CA THR A 227 -5.17 77.48 3.52
C THR A 227 -4.77 76.47 4.60
N VAL A 228 -5.21 75.22 4.48
CA VAL A 228 -4.81 74.10 5.35
C VAL A 228 -4.25 72.99 4.47
N ILE A 229 -3.17 72.36 4.93
CA ILE A 229 -2.59 71.20 4.25
C ILE A 229 -3.21 69.95 4.85
N ASP A 230 -4.02 69.24 4.08
CA ASP A 230 -4.68 68.03 4.56
C ASP A 230 -3.71 66.84 4.59
N HIS A 231 -2.94 66.65 3.52
CA HIS A 231 -2.04 65.50 3.36
C HIS A 231 -0.67 65.89 2.83
N ILE A 232 0.33 65.04 3.13
CA ILE A 232 1.70 65.19 2.64
C ILE A 232 2.34 63.83 2.40
N ASP A 233 3.14 63.72 1.33
CA ASP A 233 4.00 62.55 1.13
C ASP A 233 5.14 62.57 2.14
N ALA A 234 5.22 61.56 3.01
CA ALA A 234 6.20 61.51 4.08
C ALA A 234 6.73 60.11 4.34
N PRO A 235 7.95 59.98 4.89
CA PRO A 235 8.57 58.71 5.17
C PRO A 235 7.81 57.91 6.23
N VAL A 236 7.41 56.69 5.86
CA VAL A 236 6.77 55.71 6.75
C VAL A 236 7.67 54.49 6.89
N VAL A 237 7.80 54.02 8.13
CA VAL A 237 8.55 52.81 8.45
C VAL A 237 7.62 51.61 8.29
N LYS A 238 7.87 50.76 7.29
CA LYS A 238 7.07 49.55 7.03
C LYS A 238 7.83 48.27 7.36
N MET A 239 7.07 47.25 7.73
CA MET A 239 7.58 45.88 7.83
C MET A 239 7.48 45.20 6.47
N GLU A 240 8.60 44.73 5.96
CA GLU A 240 8.72 43.94 4.75
C GLU A 240 9.03 42.49 5.13
N TYR A 241 8.22 41.56 4.64
CA TYR A 241 8.39 40.13 4.94
C TYR A 241 9.23 39.40 3.89
N ALA A 242 9.61 40.08 2.79
CA ALA A 242 10.48 39.55 1.73
C ALA A 242 11.95 39.46 2.20
N THR A 243 12.20 38.56 3.15
CA THR A 243 13.54 38.24 3.64
C THR A 243 14.01 36.92 3.04
N TYR A 244 15.32 36.75 2.87
CA TYR A 244 15.91 35.53 2.30
C TYR A 244 15.34 34.24 2.92
N GLU A 245 15.22 34.19 4.25
CA GLU A 245 14.68 33.02 4.94
C GLU A 245 13.23 32.75 4.55
N ASN A 246 12.39 33.78 4.48
CA ASN A 246 10.98 33.67 4.10
C ASN A 246 10.81 33.32 2.61
N GLU A 247 11.66 33.86 1.73
CA GLU A 247 11.70 33.48 0.33
C GLU A 247 12.10 32.01 0.16
N CYS A 248 13.07 31.52 0.95
CA CYS A 248 13.44 30.10 0.98
C CYS A 248 12.31 29.20 1.49
N ILE A 249 11.50 29.65 2.45
CA ILE A 249 10.30 28.92 2.91
C ILE A 249 9.32 28.72 1.75
N LEU A 250 8.97 29.80 1.03
CA LEU A 250 8.10 29.71 -0.13
C LEU A 250 8.75 28.94 -1.30
N GLY A 251 10.08 29.02 -1.41
CA GLY A 251 10.89 28.20 -2.31
C GLY A 251 10.75 26.70 -2.05
N GLY A 252 10.73 26.28 -0.79
CA GLY A 252 10.49 24.89 -0.41
C GLY A 252 9.15 24.35 -0.89
N PHE A 253 8.07 25.14 -0.71
CA PHE A 253 6.75 24.79 -1.24
C PHE A 253 6.75 24.69 -2.77
N TYR A 254 7.45 25.60 -3.46
CA TYR A 254 7.62 25.53 -4.90
C TYR A 254 8.30 24.22 -5.35
N TRP A 255 9.39 23.83 -4.70
CA TRP A 255 10.12 22.59 -5.02
C TRP A 255 9.30 21.34 -4.71
N ALA A 256 8.61 21.30 -3.56
CA ALA A 256 7.70 20.21 -3.21
C ALA A 256 6.59 20.05 -4.25
N ARG A 257 6.00 21.16 -4.72
CA ARG A 257 4.98 21.14 -5.77
C ARG A 257 5.52 20.59 -7.08
N LYS A 258 6.71 21.05 -7.49
CA LYS A 258 7.36 20.56 -8.72
C LYS A 258 7.59 19.05 -8.66
N LEU A 259 8.10 18.53 -7.53
CA LEU A 259 8.30 17.10 -7.33
C LEU A 259 6.99 16.31 -7.41
N ILE A 260 5.90 16.83 -6.84
CA ILE A 260 4.56 16.23 -6.93
C ILE A 260 4.06 16.21 -8.38
N ASP A 261 4.21 17.31 -9.13
CA ASP A 261 3.79 17.39 -10.53
C ASP A 261 4.61 16.43 -11.42
N ASP A 262 5.92 16.33 -11.20
CA ASP A 262 6.81 15.39 -11.89
C ASP A 262 6.41 13.93 -11.60
N LEU A 263 6.05 13.61 -10.34
CA LEU A 263 5.55 12.29 -9.94
C LEU A 263 4.23 11.92 -10.60
N LEU A 264 3.25 12.84 -10.60
CA LEU A 264 1.95 12.62 -11.23
C LEU A 264 2.12 12.33 -12.72
N SER A 265 2.89 13.16 -13.42
CA SER A 265 3.16 13.00 -14.85
C SER A 265 3.79 11.64 -15.16
N HIS A 266 4.71 11.18 -14.31
CA HIS A 266 5.36 9.88 -14.47
C HIS A 266 4.40 8.70 -14.21
N LEU A 267 3.57 8.77 -13.17
CA LEU A 267 2.59 7.73 -12.86
C LEU A 267 1.50 7.63 -13.95
N GLU A 268 1.02 8.77 -14.46
CA GLU A 268 0.07 8.83 -15.57
C GLU A 268 0.65 8.23 -16.85
N TYR A 269 1.92 8.52 -17.16
CA TYR A 269 2.62 7.92 -18.30
C TYR A 269 2.69 6.39 -18.19
N ILE A 270 3.05 5.86 -17.03
CA ILE A 270 3.12 4.40 -16.80
C ILE A 270 1.73 3.76 -16.96
N ASN A 271 0.68 4.40 -16.42
CA ASN A 271 -0.68 3.88 -16.51
C ASN A 271 -1.20 3.87 -17.95
N HIS A 272 -0.92 4.91 -18.73
CA HIS A 272 -1.29 4.97 -20.13
C HIS A 272 -0.60 3.87 -20.96
N GLN A 273 0.69 3.60 -20.72
CA GLN A 273 1.41 2.52 -21.42
C GLN A 273 0.80 1.14 -21.11
N LYS A 274 0.34 0.91 -19.88
CA LYS A 274 -0.15 -0.40 -19.43
C LYS A 274 -1.63 -0.65 -19.71
N GLN A 275 -2.45 0.41 -19.79
CA GLN A 275 -3.86 0.27 -20.23
C GLN A 275 -3.96 -0.20 -21.68
N ILE A 276 -2.98 0.13 -22.53
CA ILE A 276 -2.91 -0.37 -23.91
C ILE A 276 -2.76 -1.90 -23.94
N THR A 277 -2.03 -2.48 -22.97
CA THR A 277 -1.79 -3.93 -22.85
C THR A 277 -2.97 -4.72 -22.26
N GLN A 278 -3.92 -4.06 -21.60
CA GLN A 278 -5.07 -4.73 -20.95
C GLN A 278 -6.22 -5.07 -21.91
N ASN A 279 -6.27 -4.44 -23.09
CA ASN A 279 -7.40 -4.61 -24.03
C ASN A 279 -7.40 -5.95 -24.80
N ASP A 280 -6.46 -6.87 -24.53
CA ASP A 280 -6.35 -8.17 -25.21
C ASP A 280 -7.28 -9.28 -24.66
N GLY A 281 -8.33 -8.92 -23.91
CA GLY A 281 -9.60 -9.67 -23.92
C GLY A 281 -9.66 -11.07 -23.29
N ASN A 282 -8.61 -11.55 -22.62
CA ASN A 282 -8.59 -12.92 -22.07
C ASN A 282 -9.30 -13.09 -20.71
N GLY A 283 -9.71 -12.01 -20.03
CA GLY A 283 -10.47 -12.05 -18.77
C GLY A 283 -9.70 -12.58 -17.53
N TYR A 284 -8.41 -12.86 -17.66
CA TYR A 284 -7.52 -13.31 -16.58
C TYR A 284 -6.81 -12.14 -15.89
N ALA A 285 -6.47 -12.32 -14.62
CA ALA A 285 -5.72 -11.33 -13.87
C ALA A 285 -4.25 -11.34 -14.31
N THR A 286 -3.72 -10.18 -14.69
CA THR A 286 -2.32 -10.03 -15.13
C THR A 286 -1.51 -9.23 -14.12
N PHE A 287 -0.19 -9.38 -14.20
CA PHE A 287 0.71 -8.60 -13.36
C PHE A 287 0.64 -7.10 -13.69
N GLU A 288 0.54 -6.78 -14.98
CA GLU A 288 0.46 -5.42 -15.47
C GLU A 288 -0.82 -4.74 -14.97
N SER A 289 -1.94 -5.48 -14.88
CA SER A 289 -3.18 -4.93 -14.32
C SER A 289 -3.05 -4.63 -12.84
N ALA A 290 -2.49 -5.56 -12.06
CA ALA A 290 -2.17 -5.35 -10.65
C ALA A 290 -1.34 -4.07 -10.42
N GLN A 291 -0.33 -3.83 -11.27
CA GLN A 291 0.53 -2.66 -11.14
C GLN A 291 -0.17 -1.35 -11.55
N VAL A 292 -1.06 -1.37 -12.55
CA VAL A 292 -1.90 -0.22 -12.91
C VAL A 292 -2.78 0.20 -11.73
N ILE A 293 -3.36 -0.76 -11.01
CA ILE A 293 -4.23 -0.49 -9.85
C ILE A 293 -3.43 0.15 -8.71
N ILE A 294 -2.26 -0.40 -8.39
CA ILE A 294 -1.35 0.15 -7.37
C ILE A 294 -0.94 1.58 -7.73
N ASN A 295 -0.60 1.82 -8.99
CA ASN A 295 -0.23 3.13 -9.49
C ASN A 295 -1.42 4.10 -9.45
N ALA A 296 -2.62 3.67 -9.83
CA ALA A 296 -3.84 4.48 -9.76
C ALA A 296 -4.12 4.93 -8.32
N GLN A 297 -4.00 4.03 -7.35
CA GLN A 297 -4.15 4.38 -5.94
C GLN A 297 -3.01 5.29 -5.45
N ALA A 298 -1.78 5.10 -5.94
CA ALA A 298 -0.68 6.03 -5.66
C ALA A 298 -0.93 7.44 -6.23
N VAL A 299 -1.59 7.55 -7.39
CA VAL A 299 -2.01 8.84 -7.96
C VAL A 299 -3.02 9.53 -7.06
N GLU A 300 -3.99 8.81 -6.50
CA GLU A 300 -4.93 9.37 -5.52
C GLU A 300 -4.21 9.95 -4.31
N ASP A 301 -3.26 9.20 -3.72
CA ASP A 301 -2.49 9.64 -2.55
C ASP A 301 -1.64 10.88 -2.86
N VAL A 302 -1.00 10.92 -4.03
CA VAL A 302 -0.22 12.09 -4.49
C VAL A 302 -1.13 13.30 -4.71
N THR A 303 -2.36 13.07 -5.19
CA THR A 303 -3.36 14.13 -5.40
C THR A 303 -3.87 14.68 -4.05
N GLU A 304 -4.08 13.83 -3.06
CA GLU A 304 -4.38 14.25 -1.69
C GLU A 304 -3.23 15.07 -1.10
N LEU A 305 -1.99 14.58 -1.25
CA LEU A 305 -0.78 15.26 -0.82
C LEU A 305 -0.63 16.65 -1.47
N LYS A 306 -0.91 16.75 -2.77
CA LYS A 306 -0.96 18.01 -3.53
C LYS A 306 -1.98 18.98 -2.94
N THR A 307 -3.17 18.48 -2.62
CA THR A 307 -4.23 19.29 -2.00
C THR A 307 -3.82 19.81 -0.62
N ARG A 308 -3.20 18.95 0.20
CA ARG A 308 -2.66 19.33 1.51
C ARG A 308 -1.54 20.37 1.37
N LEU A 309 -0.60 20.17 0.44
CA LEU A 309 0.48 21.11 0.13
C LEU A 309 -0.07 22.50 -0.19
N PHE A 310 -1.05 22.62 -1.09
CA PHE A 310 -1.64 23.92 -1.43
C PHE A 310 -2.34 24.60 -0.24
N ARG A 311 -2.99 23.83 0.64
CA ARG A 311 -3.62 24.37 1.85
C ARG A 311 -2.58 24.96 2.80
N VAL A 312 -1.47 24.25 3.03
CA VAL A 312 -0.39 24.70 3.91
C VAL A 312 0.33 25.90 3.28
N GLU A 313 0.71 25.81 2.00
CA GLU A 313 1.34 26.91 1.25
C GLU A 313 0.51 28.20 1.33
N ARG A 314 -0.81 28.11 1.16
CA ARG A 314 -1.71 29.26 1.26
C ARG A 314 -1.61 29.95 2.62
N LYS A 315 -1.54 29.19 3.72
CA LYS A 315 -1.37 29.76 5.08
C LYS A 315 -0.03 30.48 5.22
N TYR A 316 1.05 29.90 4.69
CA TYR A 316 2.37 30.54 4.68
C TYR A 316 2.41 31.81 3.81
N ARG A 317 1.76 31.82 2.65
CA ARG A 317 1.64 33.03 1.80
C ARG A 317 0.84 34.14 2.47
N GLN A 318 -0.20 33.80 3.23
CA GLN A 318 -0.96 34.78 4.02
C GLN A 318 -0.13 35.35 5.17
N LEU A 319 0.71 34.53 5.81
CA LEU A 319 1.60 34.95 6.88
C LEU A 319 2.76 35.82 6.39
N LEU A 320 3.22 35.61 5.16
CA LEU A 320 4.40 36.25 4.57
C LEU A 320 4.00 37.09 3.34
N PRO A 321 3.30 38.23 3.53
CA PRO A 321 2.83 39.04 2.43
C PRO A 321 4.00 39.60 1.60
N ASN A 322 3.76 39.80 0.30
CA ASN A 322 4.72 40.36 -0.66
C ASN A 322 6.04 39.58 -0.80
N THR A 323 6.13 38.35 -0.29
CA THR A 323 7.32 37.49 -0.40
C THR A 323 7.21 36.62 -1.66
N GLN A 324 8.29 36.54 -2.45
CA GLN A 324 8.38 35.66 -3.62
C GLN A 324 9.20 34.39 -3.30
N PRO A 325 8.89 33.24 -3.94
CA PRO A 325 9.64 32.01 -3.71
C PRO A 325 11.07 32.11 -4.25
N ASN A 326 12.04 31.72 -3.43
CA ASN A 326 13.42 31.55 -3.87
C ASN A 326 13.59 30.21 -4.59
N PHE A 327 14.00 30.23 -5.85
CA PHE A 327 14.20 29.02 -6.64
C PHE A 327 15.55 28.35 -6.41
N HIS A 328 16.47 28.98 -5.69
CA HIS A 328 17.79 28.41 -5.41
C HIS A 328 17.81 27.58 -4.12
N PRO A 329 18.74 26.63 -3.99
CA PRO A 329 18.92 25.88 -2.75
C PRO A 329 19.14 26.80 -1.54
N PRO A 330 18.52 26.50 -0.39
CA PRO A 330 18.67 27.30 0.81
C PRO A 330 20.12 27.19 1.34
N LYS A 331 20.71 28.34 1.64
CA LYS A 331 22.03 28.45 2.29
C LYS A 331 21.83 28.66 3.78
N LEU A 332 22.67 28.02 4.60
CA LEU A 332 22.62 28.19 6.04
C LEU A 332 23.02 29.63 6.41
N THR A 333 22.06 30.44 6.84
CA THR A 333 22.29 31.79 7.35
C THR A 333 22.44 31.77 8.87
N LYS A 334 22.94 32.87 9.45
CA LYS A 334 22.97 33.05 10.91
C LYS A 334 21.59 32.91 11.55
N ARG A 335 20.50 33.19 10.82
CA ARG A 335 19.13 33.11 11.36
C ARG A 335 18.58 31.69 11.26
N PHE A 336 18.84 30.99 10.16
CA PHE A 336 18.62 29.56 10.09
C PHE A 336 19.41 28.79 11.16
N SER A 337 20.56 29.29 11.64
CA SER A 337 21.30 28.61 12.72
C SER A 337 20.93 29.05 14.16
N SER A 338 20.43 30.28 14.36
CA SER A 338 20.22 30.83 15.71
C SER A 338 18.77 30.79 16.20
N VAL A 339 17.78 30.71 15.30
CA VAL A 339 16.36 30.72 15.67
C VAL A 339 15.78 29.32 15.47
N ASN A 340 15.34 28.69 16.55
CA ASN A 340 14.90 27.29 16.58
C ASN A 340 13.87 26.95 15.49
N VAL A 341 12.84 27.79 15.31
CA VAL A 341 11.83 27.65 14.24
C VAL A 341 12.49 27.57 12.87
N TYR A 342 13.31 28.56 12.54
CA TYR A 342 13.97 28.66 11.25
C TYR A 342 14.99 27.54 11.05
N SER A 343 15.68 27.08 12.10
CA SER A 343 16.56 25.91 12.03
C SER A 343 15.81 24.63 11.63
N LYS A 344 14.66 24.37 12.27
CA LYS A 344 13.82 23.22 11.92
C LYS A 344 13.24 23.32 10.51
N ILE A 345 12.86 24.53 10.09
CA ILE A 345 12.41 24.77 8.72
C ILE A 345 13.56 24.51 7.73
N PHE A 346 14.76 25.02 7.98
CA PHE A 346 15.92 24.81 7.10
C PHE A 346 16.22 23.32 6.86
N LEU A 347 16.20 22.50 7.91
CA LEU A 347 16.37 21.05 7.78
C LEU A 347 15.28 20.41 6.91
N SER A 348 14.03 20.84 7.09
CA SER A 348 12.90 20.38 6.27
C SER A 348 13.05 20.81 4.80
N LEU A 349 13.53 22.03 4.54
CA LEU A 349 13.79 22.52 3.18
C LEU A 349 14.91 21.72 2.49
N GLN A 350 15.98 21.37 3.22
CA GLN A 350 17.07 20.55 2.67
C GLN A 350 16.60 19.14 2.29
N GLN A 351 15.71 18.54 3.08
CA GLN A 351 15.13 17.23 2.74
C GLN A 351 14.41 17.29 1.40
N VAL A 352 13.56 18.29 1.17
CA VAL A 352 12.83 18.45 -0.09
C VAL A 352 13.77 18.71 -1.26
N TYR A 353 14.74 19.60 -1.08
CA TYR A 353 15.65 19.99 -2.17
C TYR A 353 16.56 18.84 -2.62
N ASN A 354 16.98 17.98 -1.69
CA ASN A 354 17.87 16.86 -2.00
C ASN A 354 17.14 15.63 -2.56
N LEU A 355 15.80 15.63 -2.59
CA LEU A 355 15.04 14.56 -3.20
C LEU A 355 15.25 14.56 -4.72
N LYS A 356 15.95 13.54 -5.21
CA LYS A 356 16.03 13.22 -6.63
C LYS A 356 15.06 12.09 -6.93
N ILE A 357 14.11 12.36 -7.79
CA ILE A 357 13.18 11.36 -8.30
C ILE A 357 13.75 10.88 -9.62
N ASP A 358 14.32 9.68 -9.63
CA ASP A 358 14.68 9.05 -10.90
C ASP A 358 13.40 8.53 -11.56
N THR A 359 13.03 9.17 -12.66
CA THR A 359 11.87 8.85 -13.51
C THR A 359 12.26 7.98 -14.72
N ASN A 360 13.54 7.63 -14.87
CA ASN A 360 14.06 6.97 -16.08
C ASN A 360 14.29 5.46 -15.88
N GLY A 361 13.96 4.90 -14.72
CA GLY A 361 14.08 3.47 -14.47
C GLY A 361 12.98 2.70 -15.18
N GLU A 362 13.35 1.82 -16.11
CA GLU A 362 12.51 0.70 -16.52
C GLU A 362 11.97 0.03 -15.25
N SER A 363 10.65 -0.11 -15.16
CA SER A 363 9.97 -0.75 -14.03
C SER A 363 10.61 -2.11 -13.79
N GLY A 364 11.46 -2.18 -12.76
CA GLY A 364 12.26 -3.36 -12.44
C GLY A 364 11.37 -4.59 -12.31
N SER A 365 11.84 -5.73 -12.83
CA SER A 365 11.18 -7.02 -12.68
C SER A 365 10.84 -7.27 -11.20
N LEU A 366 9.55 -7.49 -10.96
CA LEU A 366 8.95 -7.67 -9.64
C LEU A 366 8.84 -9.15 -9.30
N LYS A 367 8.81 -9.47 -7.99
CA LYS A 367 8.71 -10.86 -7.51
C LYS A 367 7.56 -11.55 -8.23
N THR A 368 7.80 -12.68 -8.86
CA THR A 368 6.75 -13.41 -9.59
C THR A 368 5.93 -14.31 -8.67
N SER A 369 6.45 -14.67 -7.49
CA SER A 369 5.91 -15.72 -6.60
C SER A 369 5.25 -15.21 -5.32
N PHE A 370 4.03 -14.64 -5.40
CA PHE A 370 3.38 -14.02 -4.23
C PHE A 370 1.84 -14.08 -4.21
N LEU A 371 1.19 -14.74 -5.18
CA LEU A 371 -0.28 -14.80 -5.25
C LEU A 371 -0.92 -15.43 -4.00
N ASP A 372 -0.37 -16.53 -3.51
CA ASP A 372 -0.83 -17.19 -2.28
C ASP A 372 -0.73 -16.26 -1.07
N GLN A 373 0.38 -15.52 -0.97
CA GLN A 373 0.61 -14.57 0.12
C GLN A 373 -0.38 -13.40 0.07
N ILE A 374 -0.66 -12.87 -1.13
CA ILE A 374 -1.69 -11.86 -1.33
C ILE A 374 -3.06 -12.41 -0.95
N TYR A 375 -3.39 -13.63 -1.36
CA TYR A 375 -4.68 -14.23 -1.06
C TYR A 375 -4.86 -14.51 0.43
N GLU A 376 -3.81 -14.96 1.11
CA GLU A 376 -3.79 -15.16 2.56
C GLU A 376 -3.95 -13.83 3.30
N LEU A 377 -3.22 -12.79 2.90
CA LEU A 377 -3.34 -11.44 3.45
C LEU A 377 -4.74 -10.85 3.22
N PHE A 378 -5.30 -11.05 2.03
CA PHE A 378 -6.66 -10.66 1.70
C PHE A 378 -7.65 -11.36 2.64
N THR A 379 -7.49 -12.66 2.82
CA THR A 379 -8.32 -13.47 3.71
C THR A 379 -8.20 -13.02 5.17
N TYR A 380 -7.00 -12.71 5.65
CA TYR A 380 -6.78 -12.18 6.99
C TYR A 380 -7.61 -10.92 7.27
N TYR A 381 -7.47 -9.89 6.45
CA TYR A 381 -8.20 -8.62 6.65
C TYR A 381 -9.71 -8.79 6.49
N ARG A 382 -10.16 -9.69 5.62
CA ARG A 382 -11.58 -10.01 5.45
C ARG A 382 -12.18 -10.70 6.66
N LEU A 383 -11.44 -11.65 7.26
CA LEU A 383 -11.84 -12.29 8.51
C LEU A 383 -11.86 -11.31 9.68
N LYS A 384 -10.84 -10.44 9.79
CA LYS A 384 -10.78 -9.36 10.78
C LYS A 384 -12.01 -8.45 10.66
N ASP A 385 -12.27 -7.90 9.48
CA ASP A 385 -13.42 -7.04 9.23
C ASP A 385 -14.75 -7.74 9.55
N ALA A 386 -14.88 -9.03 9.19
CA ALA A 386 -16.08 -9.81 9.48
C ALA A 386 -16.29 -10.01 10.99
N LEU A 387 -15.23 -10.22 11.76
CA LEU A 387 -15.28 -10.31 13.22
C LEU A 387 -15.62 -8.96 13.84
N GLU A 388 -14.93 -7.88 13.45
CA GLU A 388 -15.20 -6.52 13.93
C GLU A 388 -16.65 -6.09 13.63
N ASP A 389 -17.16 -6.39 12.44
CA ASP A 389 -18.55 -6.15 12.05
C ASP A 389 -19.56 -6.86 12.98
N CYS A 390 -19.22 -8.05 13.50
CA CYS A 390 -20.09 -8.78 14.44
C CYS A 390 -20.17 -8.08 15.81
N PHE A 391 -19.15 -7.29 16.17
CA PHE A 391 -19.05 -6.64 17.48
C PHE A 391 -19.22 -5.11 17.43
N ARG A 392 -19.46 -4.51 16.25
CA ARG A 392 -19.55 -3.05 16.06
C ARG A 392 -20.56 -2.36 16.99
N ASP A 393 -21.71 -2.99 17.20
CA ASP A 393 -22.80 -2.43 18.02
C ASP A 393 -22.69 -2.82 19.50
N TYR A 394 -21.63 -3.54 19.89
CA TYR A 394 -21.41 -4.04 21.25
C TYR A 394 -20.37 -3.21 21.98
N ASN A 395 -20.51 -3.12 23.30
CA ASN A 395 -19.57 -2.41 24.17
C ASN A 395 -18.30 -3.25 24.44
N VAL A 396 -17.50 -3.46 23.40
CA VAL A 396 -16.25 -4.24 23.44
C VAL A 396 -15.03 -3.35 23.25
N ARG A 397 -13.89 -3.83 23.73
CA ARG A 397 -12.56 -3.34 23.35
C ARG A 397 -11.90 -4.35 22.42
N ILE A 398 -11.20 -3.83 21.43
CA ILE A 398 -10.41 -4.59 20.46
C ILE A 398 -8.95 -4.18 20.68
N GLU A 399 -8.12 -5.16 21.04
CA GLU A 399 -6.69 -4.98 21.29
C GLU A 399 -5.93 -5.79 20.24
N GLU A 400 -5.03 -5.13 19.50
CA GLU A 400 -4.16 -5.76 18.52
C GLU A 400 -2.75 -5.89 19.11
N GLU A 401 -2.11 -7.03 18.92
CA GLU A 401 -0.71 -7.21 19.32
C GLU A 401 0.22 -6.36 18.45
N ASP A 402 1.24 -5.76 19.08
CA ASP A 402 2.24 -4.96 18.37
C ASP A 402 2.99 -5.83 17.34
N LEU A 403 3.24 -5.24 16.17
CA LEU A 403 4.02 -5.88 15.12
C LEU A 403 5.48 -6.07 15.56
N GLN A 404 5.99 -7.29 15.44
CA GLN A 404 7.42 -7.56 15.62
C GLN A 404 8.21 -7.08 14.39
N GLU A 405 9.50 -6.80 14.58
CA GLU A 405 10.36 -6.33 13.50
C GLU A 405 10.40 -7.35 12.35
N GLY A 406 10.00 -6.91 11.15
CA GLY A 406 9.92 -7.76 9.96
C GLY A 406 8.57 -8.46 9.74
N GLU A 407 7.66 -8.40 10.72
CA GLU A 407 6.29 -8.92 10.59
C GLU A 407 5.32 -7.84 10.09
N PHE A 408 4.32 -8.28 9.33
CA PHE A 408 3.36 -7.41 8.65
C PHE A 408 1.93 -7.56 9.17
N ILE A 409 1.66 -8.66 9.86
CA ILE A 409 0.34 -9.04 10.33
C ILE A 409 0.45 -9.24 11.84
N PRO A 410 -0.41 -8.57 12.65
CA PRO A 410 -0.50 -8.85 14.08
C PRO A 410 -0.81 -10.33 14.32
N LYS A 411 -0.04 -10.99 15.18
CA LYS A 411 -0.26 -12.41 15.50
C LYS A 411 -1.55 -12.66 16.26
N ARG A 412 -2.03 -11.67 17.01
CA ARG A 412 -3.23 -11.76 17.83
C ARG A 412 -4.06 -10.48 17.78
N ILE A 413 -5.36 -10.67 17.62
CA ILE A 413 -6.38 -9.65 17.86
C ILE A 413 -7.34 -10.19 18.92
N SER A 414 -7.49 -9.45 20.01
CA SER A 414 -8.33 -9.83 21.15
C SER A 414 -9.55 -8.92 21.25
N ILE A 415 -10.74 -9.50 21.17
CA ILE A 415 -12.02 -8.84 21.36
C ILE A 415 -12.59 -9.28 22.71
N GLN A 416 -12.91 -8.31 23.56
CA GLN A 416 -13.44 -8.59 24.90
C GLN A 416 -14.39 -7.47 25.34
N PRO A 417 -15.41 -7.79 26.14
CA PRO A 417 -16.37 -6.80 26.62
C PRO A 417 -15.69 -5.84 27.60
N ASN A 418 -16.08 -4.56 27.57
CA ASN A 418 -15.64 -3.59 28.58
C ASN A 418 -16.16 -3.97 29.97
N GLN A 419 -17.32 -4.65 30.02
CA GLN A 419 -17.92 -5.20 31.22
C GLN A 419 -18.31 -6.67 30.95
N GLY A 420 -17.50 -7.61 31.41
CA GLY A 420 -17.73 -9.04 31.21
C GLY A 420 -16.45 -9.85 31.45
N LYS A 421 -16.51 -11.16 31.22
CA LYS A 421 -15.38 -12.08 31.47
C LYS A 421 -15.02 -12.97 30.28
N TRP A 422 -15.71 -12.83 29.14
CA TRP A 422 -15.40 -13.61 27.95
C TRP A 422 -14.32 -12.92 27.10
N MET A 423 -13.61 -13.68 26.29
CA MET A 423 -12.59 -13.19 25.37
C MET A 423 -12.67 -13.98 24.06
N LEU A 424 -12.51 -13.29 22.94
CA LEU A 424 -12.35 -13.90 21.62
C LEU A 424 -11.00 -13.47 21.05
N ASN A 425 -10.17 -14.45 20.68
CA ASN A 425 -8.87 -14.20 20.05
C ASN A 425 -8.91 -14.66 18.60
N PHE A 426 -8.52 -13.78 17.69
CA PHE A 426 -8.21 -14.13 16.31
C PHE A 426 -6.68 -14.19 16.18
N LEU A 427 -6.19 -15.37 15.79
CA LEU A 427 -4.77 -15.72 15.80
C LEU A 427 -4.30 -16.01 14.38
N TYR A 428 -3.18 -15.41 13.99
CA TYR A 428 -2.53 -15.65 12.70
C TYR A 428 -1.37 -16.63 12.86
N GLN A 429 -1.36 -17.69 12.04
CA GLN A 429 -0.34 -18.75 12.02
C GLN A 429 0.08 -19.29 13.40
N PRO A 430 -0.85 -19.66 14.32
CA PRO A 430 -0.48 -20.20 15.62
C PRO A 430 0.15 -21.60 15.51
N GLN A 431 1.13 -21.90 16.37
CA GLN A 431 1.74 -23.23 16.40
C GLN A 431 0.96 -24.19 17.30
N ILE A 432 0.48 -25.28 16.72
CA ILE A 432 -0.19 -26.38 17.42
C ILE A 432 0.82 -27.53 17.60
N GLY A 433 1.42 -27.60 18.79
CA GLY A 433 2.38 -28.65 19.18
C GLY A 433 1.74 -29.74 20.04
N ARG A 434 2.56 -30.61 20.64
CA ARG A 434 2.08 -31.61 21.63
C ARG A 434 1.71 -30.98 22.98
N GLU A 435 2.23 -29.79 23.24
CA GLU A 435 1.97 -29.00 24.44
C GLU A 435 1.30 -27.68 24.02
N PRO A 436 0.40 -27.14 24.86
CA PRO A 436 -0.26 -25.87 24.57
C PRO A 436 0.78 -24.75 24.60
N LYS A 437 0.76 -23.89 23.58
CA LYS A 437 1.62 -22.70 23.45
C LYS A 437 0.77 -21.47 23.17
N ASP A 438 0.57 -21.17 21.89
CA ASP A 438 -0.18 -20.01 21.42
C ASP A 438 -1.69 -20.17 21.64
N THR A 439 -2.14 -21.43 21.73
CA THR A 439 -3.52 -21.87 21.95
C THR A 439 -3.55 -23.06 22.90
N HIS A 440 -4.76 -23.43 23.35
CA HIS A 440 -4.98 -24.70 24.05
C HIS A 440 -5.24 -25.89 23.09
N LEU A 441 -5.01 -25.70 21.78
CA LEU A 441 -5.01 -26.79 20.82
C LEU A 441 -3.69 -27.55 20.92
N VAL A 442 -3.78 -28.88 20.93
CA VAL A 442 -2.61 -29.76 20.90
C VAL A 442 -2.75 -30.88 19.90
N LEU A 443 -1.62 -31.37 19.42
CA LEU A 443 -1.52 -32.59 18.65
C LEU A 443 -1.83 -33.82 19.50
N HIS A 444 -2.63 -34.72 18.94
CA HIS A 444 -3.01 -36.00 19.52
C HIS A 444 -2.99 -37.10 18.45
N GLY A 445 -2.68 -38.33 18.87
CA GLY A 445 -2.58 -39.47 17.97
C GLY A 445 -1.24 -39.53 17.23
N LYS A 446 -1.25 -40.13 16.03
CA LYS A 446 -0.08 -40.19 15.14
C LYS A 446 -0.18 -39.10 14.08
N PRO A 447 0.45 -37.92 14.27
CA PRO A 447 0.48 -36.89 13.26
C PRO A 447 1.13 -37.41 11.98
N HIS A 448 0.71 -36.86 10.84
CA HIS A 448 1.25 -37.17 9.53
C HIS A 448 2.75 -36.79 9.43
N ARG A 449 3.58 -37.66 8.81
CA ARG A 449 4.98 -37.39 8.41
C ARG A 449 5.89 -36.80 9.50
N ASP A 450 5.94 -37.41 10.70
CA ASP A 450 6.81 -37.00 11.81
C ASP A 450 6.76 -35.50 12.18
N SER A 451 5.68 -34.80 11.81
CA SER A 451 5.55 -33.37 12.04
C SER A 451 5.42 -33.07 13.54
N PHE A 452 6.31 -32.22 14.05
CA PHE A 452 6.34 -31.84 15.47
C PHE A 452 5.27 -30.82 15.85
N TYR A 453 4.76 -30.05 14.88
CA TYR A 453 3.71 -29.06 15.04
C TYR A 453 2.90 -28.91 13.74
N TYR A 454 1.68 -28.37 13.86
CA TYR A 454 0.88 -27.87 12.74
C TYR A 454 0.68 -26.36 12.88
N THR A 455 0.58 -25.68 11.74
CA THR A 455 0.39 -24.22 11.68
C THR A 455 -0.74 -23.94 10.69
N PRO A 456 -2.01 -23.87 11.14
CA PRO A 456 -3.10 -23.37 10.30
C PRO A 456 -2.92 -21.87 10.04
N ASP A 457 -3.47 -21.37 8.94
CA ASP A 457 -3.35 -19.95 8.60
C ASP A 457 -4.01 -19.04 9.64
N PHE A 458 -5.22 -19.41 10.10
CA PHE A 458 -5.92 -18.67 11.16
C PHE A 458 -6.66 -19.56 12.16
N VAL A 459 -6.74 -19.09 13.40
CA VAL A 459 -7.55 -19.70 14.45
C VAL A 459 -8.39 -18.63 15.15
N VAL A 460 -9.68 -18.90 15.31
CA VAL A 460 -10.55 -18.13 16.21
C VAL A 460 -10.73 -18.94 17.48
N GLU A 461 -10.33 -18.39 18.61
CA GLU A 461 -10.50 -18.94 19.95
C GLU A 461 -11.55 -18.14 20.69
N TYR A 462 -12.52 -18.81 21.31
CA TYR A 462 -13.47 -18.20 22.23
C TYR A 462 -13.34 -18.82 23.62
N MET A 463 -13.20 -17.96 24.62
CA MET A 463 -13.08 -18.30 26.03
C MET A 463 -14.18 -17.63 26.84
N ASP A 464 -15.00 -18.44 27.53
CA ASP A 464 -16.01 -17.97 28.48
C ASP A 464 -15.52 -18.15 29.93
N PRO A 465 -15.96 -17.33 30.91
CA PRO A 465 -15.72 -17.50 32.35
C PRO A 465 -15.99 -18.89 32.93
N LYS A 466 -16.79 -19.75 32.28
CA LYS A 466 -16.98 -21.15 32.70
C LYS A 466 -15.88 -22.10 32.17
N LEU A 467 -14.82 -21.56 31.57
CA LEU A 467 -13.72 -22.26 30.90
C LEU A 467 -14.17 -23.15 29.73
N SER A 468 -15.27 -22.81 29.07
CA SER A 468 -15.59 -23.46 27.79
C SER A 468 -14.73 -22.83 26.70
N LEU A 469 -13.69 -23.55 26.29
CA LEU A 469 -12.87 -23.19 25.14
C LEU A 469 -13.52 -23.70 23.86
N ARG A 470 -13.63 -22.84 22.87
CA ARG A 470 -14.16 -23.16 21.54
C ARG A 470 -13.20 -22.65 20.49
N TYR A 471 -13.08 -23.42 19.41
CA TYR A 471 -12.11 -23.13 18.36
C TYR A 471 -12.72 -23.28 16.98
N ALA A 472 -12.38 -22.35 16.10
CA ALA A 472 -12.54 -22.46 14.66
C ALA A 472 -11.17 -22.41 14.01
N ILE A 473 -10.88 -23.39 13.15
CA ILE A 473 -9.66 -23.42 12.33
C ILE A 473 -10.05 -22.99 10.92
N LEU A 474 -9.38 -21.96 10.41
CA LEU A 474 -9.63 -21.37 9.10
C LEU A 474 -8.33 -21.44 8.30
N ASP A 475 -8.36 -22.06 7.12
CA ASP A 475 -7.16 -22.35 6.34
C ASP A 475 -7.37 -21.84 4.92
N ALA A 476 -6.62 -20.82 4.52
CA ALA A 476 -6.68 -20.25 3.18
C ALA A 476 -6.02 -21.20 2.16
N LYS A 477 -6.66 -21.32 1.00
CA LYS A 477 -6.23 -22.21 -0.08
C LYS A 477 -6.40 -21.47 -1.40
N TYR A 478 -5.28 -20.96 -1.94
CA TYR A 478 -5.25 -20.38 -3.28
C TYR A 478 -5.30 -21.46 -4.38
N LYS A 479 -6.42 -22.19 -4.40
CA LYS A 479 -6.71 -23.31 -5.30
C LYS A 479 -8.18 -23.29 -5.70
N MET A 480 -8.50 -23.89 -6.84
CA MET A 480 -9.89 -24.07 -7.27
C MET A 480 -10.66 -24.89 -6.22
N ALA A 481 -11.88 -24.47 -5.88
CA ALA A 481 -12.71 -25.11 -4.87
C ALA A 481 -12.92 -26.62 -5.09
N LYS A 482 -12.99 -27.06 -6.36
CA LYS A 482 -13.04 -28.49 -6.71
C LYS A 482 -11.78 -29.23 -6.24
N THR A 483 -10.60 -28.67 -6.48
CA THR A 483 -9.32 -29.22 -6.02
C THR A 483 -9.26 -29.23 -4.49
N VAL A 484 -9.70 -28.15 -3.84
CA VAL A 484 -9.77 -28.05 -2.38
C VAL A 484 -10.67 -29.14 -1.81
N LEU A 485 -11.82 -29.40 -2.43
CA LEU A 485 -12.73 -30.46 -2.02
C LEU A 485 -12.13 -31.86 -2.21
N GLU A 486 -11.58 -32.14 -3.39
CA GLU A 486 -11.11 -33.48 -3.76
C GLU A 486 -9.79 -33.87 -3.06
N GLN A 487 -8.93 -32.90 -2.79
CA GLN A 487 -7.57 -33.13 -2.27
C GLN A 487 -7.40 -32.59 -0.84
N ASP A 488 -7.57 -31.28 -0.66
CA ASP A 488 -7.17 -30.59 0.57
C ASP A 488 -8.13 -30.83 1.74
N LEU A 489 -9.43 -31.04 1.49
CA LEU A 489 -10.43 -31.25 2.54
C LEU A 489 -10.14 -32.51 3.36
N LYS A 490 -9.79 -33.60 2.69
CA LYS A 490 -9.45 -34.87 3.34
C LYS A 490 -8.19 -34.72 4.19
N GLU A 491 -7.16 -34.08 3.64
CA GLU A 491 -5.90 -33.86 4.34
C GLU A 491 -6.08 -32.93 5.55
N SER A 492 -6.78 -31.82 5.38
CA SER A 492 -7.01 -30.81 6.42
C SER A 492 -7.93 -31.35 7.52
N SER A 493 -8.95 -32.15 7.16
CA SER A 493 -9.77 -32.85 8.14
C SER A 493 -8.93 -33.85 8.96
N PHE A 494 -8.00 -34.56 8.34
CA PHE A 494 -7.10 -35.43 9.08
C PHE A 494 -6.18 -34.62 10.02
N LYS A 495 -5.52 -33.57 9.49
CA LYS A 495 -4.61 -32.71 10.26
C LYS A 495 -5.31 -32.05 11.45
N TYR A 496 -6.38 -31.32 11.21
CA TYR A 496 -6.96 -30.39 12.17
C TYR A 496 -8.16 -30.94 12.92
N TYR A 497 -8.88 -31.93 12.38
CA TYR A 497 -9.99 -32.54 13.09
C TYR A 497 -9.58 -33.86 13.77
N THR A 498 -8.91 -34.76 13.06
CA THR A 498 -8.51 -36.05 13.64
C THR A 498 -7.32 -35.91 14.60
N CYS A 499 -6.27 -35.20 14.20
CA CYS A 499 -5.01 -35.12 14.93
C CYS A 499 -4.88 -33.96 15.93
N VAL A 500 -5.88 -33.09 16.06
CA VAL A 500 -5.88 -32.00 17.05
C VAL A 500 -6.99 -32.22 18.08
N ARG A 501 -6.73 -31.81 19.33
CA ARG A 501 -7.73 -31.74 20.40
C ARG A 501 -7.53 -30.48 21.22
N VAL A 502 -8.58 -30.08 21.93
CA VAL A 502 -8.54 -29.00 22.93
C VAL A 502 -8.17 -29.60 24.28
N ILE A 503 -7.18 -29.02 24.97
CA ILE A 503 -6.90 -29.30 26.38
C ILE A 503 -7.66 -28.30 27.25
N GLY A 504 -8.38 -28.77 28.26
CA GLY A 504 -9.03 -27.91 29.25
C GLY A 504 -9.53 -28.69 30.46
N GLU A 505 -9.69 -28.02 31.61
CA GLU A 505 -9.92 -28.63 32.94
C GLU A 505 -11.13 -29.58 33.06
N LYS A 506 -12.05 -29.60 32.08
CA LYS A 506 -13.27 -30.41 32.13
C LYS A 506 -13.46 -31.37 30.95
N ARG A 507 -12.69 -31.30 29.86
CA ARG A 507 -12.93 -32.07 28.61
C ARG A 507 -11.66 -32.29 27.77
N ASP A 508 -10.82 -33.24 28.16
CA ASP A 508 -9.56 -33.59 27.46
C ASP A 508 -9.69 -34.21 26.05
N HIS A 509 -10.89 -34.17 25.44
CA HIS A 509 -11.19 -34.79 24.15
C HIS A 509 -12.07 -33.92 23.23
N GLN A 510 -12.29 -32.65 23.55
CA GLN A 510 -13.08 -31.78 22.68
C GLN A 510 -12.31 -31.50 21.38
N LYS A 511 -13.04 -31.52 20.25
CA LYS A 511 -12.53 -31.18 18.93
C LYS A 511 -12.81 -29.72 18.60
N PRO A 512 -12.09 -29.11 17.64
CA PRO A 512 -12.48 -27.82 17.09
C PRO A 512 -13.94 -27.85 16.60
N ASP A 513 -14.68 -26.79 16.89
CA ASP A 513 -16.10 -26.68 16.53
C ASP A 513 -16.26 -26.42 15.02
N PHE A 514 -15.30 -25.74 14.40
CA PHE A 514 -15.32 -25.39 12.98
C PHE A 514 -13.97 -25.70 12.31
N LEU A 515 -14.03 -26.19 11.07
CA LEU A 515 -12.93 -26.25 10.13
C LEU A 515 -13.41 -25.72 8.78
N TRP A 516 -12.96 -24.53 8.37
CA TRP A 516 -13.27 -23.99 7.04
C TRP A 516 -12.01 -23.85 6.21
N LEU A 517 -12.07 -24.41 5.01
CA LEU A 517 -11.11 -24.12 3.95
C LEU A 517 -11.62 -22.94 3.15
N ILE A 518 -10.80 -21.89 3.02
CA ILE A 518 -11.19 -20.65 2.36
C ILE A 518 -10.55 -20.59 0.97
N CYS A 519 -11.34 -20.46 -0.09
CA CYS A 519 -10.84 -20.52 -1.48
C CYS A 519 -11.45 -19.43 -2.38
N PRO A 520 -10.80 -19.05 -3.49
CA PRO A 520 -11.19 -17.90 -4.30
C PRO A 520 -12.53 -18.08 -5.04
N ASN A 521 -13.00 -19.31 -5.26
CA ASN A 521 -14.21 -19.55 -6.05
C ASN A 521 -15.21 -20.50 -5.38
N ALA A 522 -16.42 -20.55 -5.95
CA ALA A 522 -17.52 -21.37 -5.46
C ALA A 522 -17.32 -22.86 -5.74
N CYS A 523 -17.69 -23.71 -4.77
CA CYS A 523 -17.71 -25.16 -4.95
C CYS A 523 -19.05 -25.59 -5.58
N TYR A 524 -19.04 -26.12 -6.80
CA TYR A 524 -20.26 -26.47 -7.56
C TYR A 524 -21.29 -25.33 -7.64
N GLY A 525 -20.82 -24.09 -7.80
CA GLY A 525 -21.67 -22.90 -7.84
C GLY A 525 -22.25 -22.47 -6.49
N LYS A 526 -21.88 -23.14 -5.38
CA LYS A 526 -22.25 -22.75 -4.02
C LYS A 526 -21.09 -21.99 -3.35
N PRO A 527 -21.34 -20.79 -2.80
CA PRO A 527 -20.30 -20.02 -2.12
C PRO A 527 -19.93 -20.60 -0.74
N VAL A 528 -20.80 -21.43 -0.16
CA VAL A 528 -20.51 -22.20 1.06
C VAL A 528 -20.90 -23.64 0.80
N TRP A 529 -19.99 -24.56 1.10
CA TRP A 529 -20.22 -26.00 1.02
C TRP A 529 -19.84 -26.65 2.34
N THR A 530 -20.68 -27.52 2.88
CA THR A 530 -20.42 -28.23 4.14
C THR A 530 -20.51 -29.73 3.95
N MET A 531 -19.67 -30.47 4.67
CA MET A 531 -19.67 -31.94 4.65
C MET A 531 -20.88 -32.53 5.40
N ASN A 532 -21.32 -31.84 6.47
CA ASN A 532 -22.51 -32.22 7.24
C ASN A 532 -23.73 -31.51 6.65
N TYR A 533 -24.73 -32.28 6.21
CA TYR A 533 -25.98 -31.77 5.60
C TYR A 533 -26.92 -31.10 6.60
N ASP A 534 -26.76 -31.39 7.90
CA ASP A 534 -27.57 -30.79 8.97
C ASP A 534 -26.70 -29.79 9.72
N GLU A 535 -26.89 -28.51 9.41
CA GLU A 535 -26.10 -27.38 9.90
C GLU A 535 -26.19 -27.14 11.43
N ASN A 536 -26.96 -27.97 12.14
CA ASN A 536 -27.25 -27.87 13.57
C ASN A 536 -26.30 -28.69 14.46
N PHE A 537 -25.36 -29.44 13.88
CA PHE A 537 -24.44 -30.29 14.63
C PHE A 537 -22.98 -29.86 14.44
N LEU A 538 -22.29 -29.62 15.57
CA LEU A 538 -20.84 -29.43 15.61
C LEU A 538 -20.15 -30.81 15.64
N PRO A 539 -18.99 -30.96 14.97
CA PRO A 539 -18.23 -29.94 14.24
C PRO A 539 -18.83 -29.60 12.87
N ILE A 540 -18.59 -28.39 12.37
CA ILE A 540 -18.90 -28.00 10.99
C ILE A 540 -17.59 -27.96 10.19
N ILE A 541 -17.49 -28.87 9.22
CA ILE A 541 -16.37 -28.94 8.27
C ILE A 541 -16.88 -28.51 6.90
N GLY A 542 -16.21 -27.55 6.27
CA GLY A 542 -16.67 -26.99 5.00
C GLY A 542 -15.65 -26.17 4.24
N ILE A 543 -16.10 -25.65 3.12
CA ILE A 543 -15.37 -24.79 2.20
C ILE A 543 -16.17 -23.49 2.06
N VAL A 544 -15.49 -22.36 2.20
CA VAL A 544 -16.09 -21.03 2.10
C VAL A 544 -15.38 -20.24 1.01
N MET A 545 -16.15 -19.68 0.09
CA MET A 545 -15.65 -18.81 -0.96
C MET A 545 -15.27 -17.45 -0.37
N ASN A 546 -14.10 -16.94 -0.75
CA ASN A 546 -13.66 -15.58 -0.44
C ASN A 546 -13.05 -14.95 -1.70
N ASN A 547 -13.82 -14.05 -2.32
CA ASN A 547 -13.40 -13.23 -3.45
C ASN A 547 -13.75 -11.75 -3.21
N ALA A 548 -13.36 -10.87 -4.13
CA ALA A 548 -13.56 -9.44 -3.95
C ALA A 548 -15.01 -9.01 -4.21
N GLU A 549 -15.65 -9.61 -5.22
CA GLU A 549 -17.03 -9.29 -5.62
C GLU A 549 -18.08 -9.65 -4.56
N ASN A 550 -17.90 -10.77 -3.85
CA ASN A 550 -18.93 -11.34 -2.98
C ASN A 550 -18.45 -11.42 -1.52
N ASN A 551 -18.74 -10.37 -0.74
CA ASN A 551 -18.33 -10.25 0.67
C ASN A 551 -19.19 -11.07 1.65
N ASP A 552 -20.35 -11.51 1.19
CA ASP A 552 -21.33 -12.13 2.07
C ASP A 552 -20.94 -13.51 2.61
N PRO A 553 -20.24 -14.42 1.88
CA PRO A 553 -20.05 -15.79 2.38
C PRO A 553 -19.20 -15.86 3.64
N ILE A 554 -18.06 -15.15 3.69
CA ILE A 554 -17.19 -15.10 4.88
C ILE A 554 -17.92 -14.44 6.04
N LYS A 555 -18.56 -13.28 5.81
CA LYS A 555 -19.31 -12.56 6.84
C LYS A 555 -20.44 -13.39 7.42
N GLN A 556 -21.23 -14.05 6.58
CA GLN A 556 -22.31 -14.93 7.01
C GLN A 556 -21.80 -16.13 7.80
N SER A 557 -20.70 -16.72 7.35
CA SER A 557 -20.08 -17.85 8.04
C SER A 557 -19.60 -17.41 9.42
N ILE A 558 -18.83 -16.33 9.54
CA ILE A 558 -18.38 -15.79 10.84
C ILE A 558 -19.56 -15.45 11.75
N LYS A 559 -20.60 -14.77 11.25
CA LYS A 559 -21.82 -14.49 12.02
C LYS A 559 -22.49 -15.77 12.55
N LYS A 560 -22.56 -16.81 11.72
CA LYS A 560 -23.09 -18.13 12.13
C LYS A 560 -22.25 -18.75 13.24
N MET A 561 -20.91 -18.74 13.11
CA MET A 561 -20.01 -19.24 14.15
C MET A 561 -20.22 -18.54 15.50
N ILE A 562 -20.26 -17.20 15.50
CA ILE A 562 -20.49 -16.40 16.71
C ILE A 562 -21.85 -16.71 17.35
N LYS A 563 -22.90 -16.87 16.52
CA LYS A 563 -24.24 -17.24 16.99
C LYS A 563 -24.28 -18.64 17.62
N GLU A 564 -23.64 -19.63 17.00
CA GLU A 564 -23.58 -21.01 17.53
C GLU A 564 -22.82 -21.10 18.85
N TRP A 565 -21.76 -20.30 19.01
CA TRP A 565 -21.03 -20.21 20.25
C TRP A 565 -21.78 -19.51 21.38
N LYS A 566 -22.90 -18.83 21.06
CA LYS A 566 -23.68 -18.02 21.99
C LYS A 566 -22.76 -17.05 22.74
N VAL A 567 -21.85 -16.43 22.00
CA VAL A 567 -21.01 -15.35 22.54
C VAL A 567 -21.94 -14.34 23.19
N GLY A 568 -21.61 -13.91 24.42
CA GLY A 568 -22.45 -13.06 25.27
C GLY A 568 -22.67 -11.67 24.70
N ILE A 569 -23.48 -11.64 23.65
CA ILE A 569 -23.94 -10.54 22.80
C ILE A 569 -25.30 -10.11 23.33
#